data_AF-A0A0J7KIR5-F1
#
_entry.id   AF-A0A0J7KIR5-F1
#
_cell.length_a   1.000
_cell.length_b   1.000
_cell.length_c   1.000
_cell.angle_alpha   90.00
_cell.angle_beta   90.00
_cell.angle_gamma   90.00
#
_symmetry.space_group_name_H-M   'P 1'
#
loop_
_entity.id
_entity.type
_entity.pdbx_description
1 polymer ?
#
loop_
_entity_poly.entity_id
_entity_poly.type
_entity_poly.pdbx_seq_one_letter_code
_entity_poly.pdbx_strand_id
1 'polypeptide(L)'
;MIETYKKMWRFMENKKPSVFVPTYEEGIQRVLQGDYAFLMESTMLDYIVQRDCNLTQIGGLLDTKGYGIATPMGSPWRDKISLAILDLQEKGEIQMLYDKWWKSPGDTCMRTEKGKESKANSLGVDNI
;
A
#
# COMPACT_ATOMS: atom_id res chain seq x y z
N MET A 1 5.59 15.21 15.48
CA MET A 1 6.20 14.23 14.56
C MET A 1 7.06 13.28 15.37
N ILE A 2 6.77 11.98 15.30
CA ILE A 2 7.40 10.93 16.11
C ILE A 2 8.89 10.84 15.78
N GLU A 3 9.76 10.78 16.80
CA GLU A 3 11.22 10.79 16.67
C GLU A 3 11.74 9.64 15.79
N THR A 4 11.10 8.48 15.87
CA THR A 4 11.38 7.31 15.02
C THR A 4 11.32 7.64 13.54
N TYR A 5 10.27 8.32 13.07
CA TYR A 5 10.12 8.66 11.65
C TYR A 5 11.16 9.66 11.17
N LYS A 6 11.62 10.57 12.05
CA LYS A 6 12.73 11.48 11.73
C LYS A 6 14.04 10.72 11.55
N LYS A 7 14.32 9.73 12.41
CA LYS A 7 15.50 8.87 12.28
C LYS A 7 15.47 8.05 10.99
N MET A 8 14.32 7.44 10.67
CA MET A 8 14.12 6.71 9.41
C MET A 8 14.36 7.62 8.20
N TRP A 9 13.77 8.82 8.19
CA TRP A 9 13.99 9.77 7.10
C TRP A 9 15.46 10.15 6.93
N ARG A 10 16.15 10.50 8.03
CA ARG A 10 17.58 10.83 8.00
C ARG A 10 18.42 9.68 7.48
N PHE A 11 18.10 8.44 7.84
CA PHE A 11 18.78 7.26 7.30
C PHE A 11 18.57 7.17 5.78
N MET A 12 17.33 7.26 5.30
CA MET A 12 17.02 7.15 3.87
C MET A 12 17.67 8.27 3.04
N GLU A 13 17.65 9.50 3.54
CA GLU A 13 18.23 10.67 2.86
C GLU A 13 19.75 10.60 2.73
N ASN A 14 20.45 10.05 3.74
CA ASN A 14 21.92 10.05 3.78
C ASN A 14 22.57 8.76 3.25
N LYS A 15 21.81 7.67 3.04
CA LYS A 15 22.37 6.39 2.62
C LYS A 15 22.89 6.44 1.17
N LYS A 16 24.13 5.96 0.98
CA LYS A 16 24.75 5.75 -0.34
C LYS A 16 25.15 4.27 -0.49
N PRO A 17 24.78 3.59 -1.59
CA PRO A 17 23.92 4.05 -2.69
C PRO A 17 22.47 4.34 -2.24
N SER A 18 21.72 5.11 -3.04
CA SER A 18 20.35 5.53 -2.71
C SER A 18 19.43 4.33 -2.41
N VAL A 19 18.61 4.49 -1.37
CA VAL A 19 17.54 3.53 -1.04
C VAL A 19 16.25 3.79 -1.82
N PHE A 20 16.13 4.97 -2.44
CA PHE A 20 14.97 5.36 -3.24
C PHE A 20 15.03 4.74 -4.64
N VAL A 21 13.86 4.40 -5.15
CA VAL A 21 13.63 3.87 -6.49
C VAL A 21 12.61 4.75 -7.22
N PRO A 22 12.68 4.88 -8.56
CA PRO A 22 11.78 5.71 -9.34
C PRO A 22 10.39 5.10 -9.57
N THR A 23 10.25 3.77 -9.53
CA THR A 23 9.01 3.05 -9.85
C THR A 23 8.70 1.96 -8.84
N TYR A 24 7.44 1.51 -8.80
CA TYR A 24 7.02 0.40 -7.94
C TYR A 24 7.65 -0.93 -8.39
N GLU A 25 7.76 -1.15 -9.70
CA GLU A 25 8.33 -2.37 -10.27
C GLU A 25 9.79 -2.55 -9.83
N GLU A 26 10.60 -1.48 -9.88
CA GLU A 26 11.99 -1.52 -9.40
C GLU A 26 12.07 -1.78 -7.89
N GLY A 27 11.17 -1.17 -7.11
CA GLY A 27 11.06 -1.43 -5.67
C GLY A 27 10.73 -2.88 -5.36
N ILE A 28 9.75 -3.46 -6.05
CA ILE A 28 9.33 -4.85 -5.88
C ILE A 28 10.46 -5.81 -6.28
N GLN A 29 11.11 -5.58 -7.42
CA GLN A 29 12.25 -6.41 -7.84
C GLN A 29 13.41 -6.35 -6.84
N ARG A 30 13.67 -5.18 -6.26
CA ARG A 30 14.70 -5.02 -5.24
C ARG A 30 14.35 -5.77 -3.94
N VAL A 31 13.07 -5.79 -3.53
CA VAL A 31 12.61 -6.60 -2.40
C VAL A 31 12.82 -8.10 -2.67
N LEU A 32 12.47 -8.57 -3.87
CA LEU A 32 12.63 -9.97 -4.26
C LEU A 32 14.09 -10.44 -4.29
N GLN A 33 15.04 -9.51 -4.51
CA GLN A 33 16.47 -9.80 -4.44
C GLN A 33 16.99 -9.96 -2.99
N GLY A 34 16.20 -9.57 -1.98
CA GLY A 34 16.56 -9.66 -0.56
C GLY A 34 17.19 -8.38 0.01
N ASP A 35 17.42 -8.37 1.32
CA ASP A 35 18.07 -7.30 2.09
C ASP A 35 17.49 -5.87 1.89
N TYR A 36 16.24 -5.79 1.43
CA TYR A 36 15.55 -4.54 1.18
C TYR A 36 14.08 -4.67 1.55
N ALA A 37 13.58 -3.67 2.28
CA ALA A 37 12.16 -3.50 2.56
C ALA A 37 11.66 -2.24 1.85
N PHE A 38 10.48 -2.33 1.28
CA PHE A 38 9.90 -1.24 0.50
C PHE A 38 8.62 -0.74 1.15
N LEU A 39 8.55 0.58 1.36
CA LEU A 39 7.36 1.25 1.87
C LEU A 39 6.46 1.62 0.69
N MET A 40 5.27 1.04 0.64
CA MET A 40 4.30 1.25 -0.42
C MET A 40 2.92 1.53 0.17
N GLU A 41 2.07 2.17 -0.63
CA GLU A 41 0.66 2.38 -0.29
C GLU A 41 -0.09 1.05 -0.11
N SER A 42 -1.01 1.04 0.86
CA SER A 42 -1.76 -0.15 1.28
C SER A 42 -2.54 -0.83 0.16
N THR A 43 -3.20 -0.08 -0.71
CA THR A 43 -3.99 -0.61 -1.83
C THR A 43 -3.13 -1.37 -2.84
N MET A 44 -1.98 -0.81 -3.22
CA MET A 44 -1.02 -1.45 -4.11
C MET A 44 -0.34 -2.63 -3.43
N LEU A 45 -0.06 -2.51 -2.12
CA LEU A 45 0.51 -3.60 -1.33
C LEU A 45 -0.42 -4.81 -1.31
N ASP A 46 -1.70 -4.60 -1.00
CA ASP A 46 -2.72 -5.64 -1.00
C ASP A 46 -2.83 -6.31 -2.38
N TYR A 47 -2.78 -5.52 -3.46
CA TYR A 47 -2.86 -6.03 -4.83
C TYR A 47 -1.70 -6.97 -5.18
N ILE A 48 -0.47 -6.52 -4.88
CA ILE A 48 0.78 -7.19 -5.28
C ILE A 48 1.06 -8.41 -4.40
N VAL A 49 0.90 -8.29 -3.08
CA VAL A 49 1.12 -9.41 -2.14
C VAL A 49 0.12 -10.54 -2.35
N GLN A 50 -1.09 -10.23 -2.83
CA GLN A 50 -2.05 -11.26 -3.22
C GLN A 50 -1.61 -12.02 -4.47
N ARG A 51 -0.80 -11.44 -5.36
CA ARG A 51 -0.41 -12.03 -6.66
C ARG A 51 0.97 -12.68 -6.65
N ASP A 52 1.92 -12.11 -5.90
CA ASP A 52 3.26 -12.67 -5.74
C ASP A 52 3.45 -13.20 -4.33
N CYS A 53 3.47 -14.54 -4.22
CA CYS A 53 3.50 -15.21 -2.93
C CYS A 53 4.86 -15.06 -2.21
N ASN A 54 5.91 -14.61 -2.92
CA ASN A 54 7.23 -14.35 -2.34
C ASN A 54 7.28 -13.04 -1.54
N LEU A 55 6.28 -12.17 -1.72
CA LEU A 55 6.19 -10.90 -1.01
C LEU A 55 5.33 -11.04 0.24
N THR A 56 5.77 -10.40 1.33
CA THR A 56 5.05 -10.43 2.61
C THR A 56 4.90 -9.03 3.16
N GLN A 57 3.67 -8.68 3.57
CA GLN A 57 3.42 -7.45 4.30
C GLN A 57 3.90 -7.60 5.75
N ILE A 58 4.69 -6.64 6.21
CA ILE A 58 5.16 -6.57 7.60
C ILE A 58 4.49 -5.39 8.31
N GLY A 59 3.94 -5.64 9.50
CA GLY A 59 3.29 -4.62 10.31
C GLY A 59 1.92 -4.17 9.79
N GLY A 60 1.48 -3.00 10.27
CA GLY A 60 0.20 -2.37 9.94
C GLY A 60 0.36 -1.09 9.12
N LEU A 61 -0.73 -0.34 8.99
CA LEU A 61 -0.73 0.95 8.32
C LEU A 61 0.04 2.00 9.15
N LEU A 62 0.90 2.77 8.50
CA LEU A 62 1.65 3.86 9.12
C LEU A 62 0.82 5.15 9.25
N ASP A 63 -0.17 5.30 8.37
CA ASP A 63 -1.10 6.40 8.33
C ASP A 63 -2.49 5.96 7.81
N THR A 64 -3.44 6.88 7.81
CA THR A 64 -4.76 6.67 7.20
C THR A 64 -4.95 7.72 6.11
N LYS A 65 -4.85 7.26 4.87
CA LYS A 65 -5.03 8.06 3.66
C LYS A 65 -6.09 7.42 2.77
N GLY A 66 -6.63 8.19 1.85
CA GLY A 66 -7.60 7.72 0.86
C GLY A 66 -7.47 8.46 -0.46
N TYR A 67 -7.90 7.80 -1.54
CA TYR A 67 -7.96 8.42 -2.86
C TYR A 67 -9.19 9.32 -3.00
N GLY A 68 -9.04 10.38 -3.78
CA GLY A 68 -10.12 11.29 -4.13
C GLY A 68 -10.02 11.75 -5.58
N ILE A 69 -11.13 12.22 -6.13
CA ILE A 69 -11.19 12.80 -7.47
C ILE A 69 -10.90 14.30 -7.36
N ALA A 70 -9.76 14.73 -7.89
CA ALA A 70 -9.37 16.14 -7.87
C ALA A 70 -10.09 16.92 -8.98
N THR A 71 -10.63 18.09 -8.64
CA THR A 71 -11.21 19.05 -9.59
C THR A 71 -10.53 20.41 -9.44
N PRO A 72 -10.46 21.23 -10.51
CA PRO A 72 -10.00 22.62 -10.38
C PRO A 72 -10.76 23.40 -9.31
N MET A 73 -10.08 24.37 -8.69
CA MET A 73 -10.71 25.25 -7.70
C MET A 73 -11.88 26.01 -8.34
N GLY A 74 -13.04 26.04 -7.67
CA GLY A 74 -14.26 26.65 -8.20
C GLY A 74 -14.98 25.82 -9.27
N SER A 75 -14.56 24.59 -9.54
CA SER A 75 -15.26 23.72 -10.49
C SER A 75 -16.71 23.45 -10.07
N PRO A 76 -17.70 23.66 -10.97
CA PRO A 76 -19.10 23.34 -10.68
C PRO A 76 -19.35 21.84 -10.54
N TRP A 77 -18.36 21.00 -10.86
CA TRP A 77 -18.45 19.54 -10.76
C TRP A 77 -18.10 19.00 -9.39
N ARG A 78 -17.41 19.77 -8.54
CA ARG A 78 -16.91 19.28 -7.26
C ARG A 78 -18.05 18.67 -6.44
N ASP A 79 -19.11 19.43 -6.22
CA ASP A 79 -20.20 18.99 -5.34
C ASP A 79 -21.04 17.87 -5.98
N LYS A 80 -21.22 17.91 -7.31
CA LYS A 80 -21.92 16.85 -8.05
C LYS A 80 -21.17 15.52 -7.99
N ILE A 81 -19.85 15.54 -8.16
CA ILE A 81 -18.99 14.36 -8.08
C ILE A 81 -18.98 13.82 -6.65
N SER A 82 -18.84 14.69 -5.65
CA SER A 82 -18.88 14.27 -4.24
C SER A 82 -20.19 13.58 -3.88
N LEU A 83 -21.35 14.13 -4.29
CA LEU A 83 -22.66 13.51 -4.06
C LEU A 83 -22.79 12.15 -4.77
N ALA A 84 -22.29 12.04 -6.01
CA ALA A 84 -22.29 10.77 -6.74
C ALA A 84 -21.40 9.71 -6.05
N ILE A 85 -20.24 10.11 -5.53
CA ILE A 85 -19.36 9.19 -4.77
C ILE A 85 -20.08 8.70 -3.51
N LEU A 86 -20.79 9.57 -2.78
CA LEU A 86 -21.56 9.18 -1.60
C LEU A 86 -22.66 8.18 -1.95
N ASP A 87 -23.43 8.43 -3.01
CA ASP A 87 -24.47 7.50 -3.49
C ASP A 87 -23.89 6.12 -3.85
N LEU A 88 -22.74 6.08 -4.55
CA LEU A 88 -22.04 4.83 -4.87
C LEU A 88 -21.52 4.11 -3.62
N GLN A 89 -21.08 4.85 -2.59
CA GLN A 89 -20.64 4.28 -1.31
C GLN A 89 -21.81 3.69 -0.52
N GLU A 90 -22.92 4.41 -0.42
CA GLU A 90 -24.13 3.97 0.28
C GLU A 90 -24.73 2.70 -0.36
N LYS A 91 -24.69 2.61 -1.70
CA LYS A 91 -25.10 1.41 -2.45
C LYS A 91 -24.10 0.25 -2.38
N GLY A 92 -22.92 0.47 -1.81
CA GLY A 92 -21.85 -0.54 -1.76
C GLY A 92 -21.19 -0.83 -3.11
N GLU A 93 -21.44 -0.02 -4.14
CA GLU A 93 -20.89 -0.24 -5.50
C GLU A 93 -19.38 -0.13 -5.54
N ILE A 94 -18.80 0.79 -4.76
CA ILE A 94 -17.35 0.92 -4.64
C ILE A 94 -16.73 -0.36 -4.08
N GLN A 95 -17.38 -0.98 -3.09
CA GLN A 95 -16.90 -2.25 -2.51
C GLN A 95 -16.99 -3.39 -3.52
N MET A 96 -18.09 -3.48 -4.26
CA MET A 96 -18.26 -4.48 -5.33
C MET A 96 -17.18 -4.33 -6.42
N LEU A 97 -16.86 -3.09 -6.81
CA LEU A 97 -15.79 -2.80 -7.76
C LEU A 97 -14.42 -3.20 -7.19
N TYR A 98 -14.14 -2.86 -5.92
CA TYR A 98 -12.90 -3.27 -5.27
C TYR A 98 -12.75 -4.80 -5.29
N ASP A 99 -13.76 -5.55 -4.85
CA ASP A 99 -13.70 -7.01 -4.84
C ASP A 99 -13.51 -7.59 -6.24
N LYS A 100 -14.17 -7.02 -7.25
CA LYS A 100 -14.02 -7.42 -8.65
C LYS A 100 -12.59 -7.24 -9.17
N TRP A 101 -11.94 -6.11 -8.88
CA TRP A 101 -10.63 -5.78 -9.45
C TRP A 101 -9.46 -6.28 -8.61
N TRP A 102 -9.62 -6.38 -7.28
CA TRP A 102 -8.54 -6.82 -6.38
C TRP A 102 -8.58 -8.32 -6.08
N LYS A 103 -9.78 -8.89 -5.85
CA LYS A 103 -9.96 -10.26 -5.33
C LYS A 103 -10.43 -11.28 -6.38
N SER A 104 -10.31 -10.98 -7.67
CA SER A 104 -10.81 -11.86 -8.73
C SER A 104 -10.16 -13.26 -8.64
N PRO A 105 -10.95 -14.35 -8.61
CA PRO A 105 -10.42 -15.72 -8.52
C PRO A 105 -9.60 -16.06 -9.77
N GLY A 106 -8.32 -16.39 -9.59
CA GLY A 106 -7.42 -16.83 -10.68
C GLY A 106 -6.01 -16.26 -10.57
N ASP A 107 -5.89 -15.02 -10.09
CA ASP A 107 -4.60 -14.31 -9.99
C ASP A 107 -4.03 -14.28 -8.58
N THR A 108 -4.81 -14.70 -7.57
CA THR A 108 -4.41 -14.60 -6.16
C THR A 108 -3.80 -15.91 -5.64
N CYS A 109 -2.67 -15.80 -4.95
CA CYS A 109 -2.07 -16.87 -4.16
C CYS A 109 -3.10 -17.48 -3.20
N MET A 110 -3.34 -18.80 -3.31
CA MET A 110 -4.10 -19.53 -2.29
C MET A 110 -3.24 -19.71 -1.03
N ARG A 111 -3.11 -18.66 -0.23
CA ARG A 111 -2.53 -18.76 1.11
C ARG A 111 -3.50 -19.56 1.98
N THR A 112 -3.28 -20.87 2.07
CA THR A 112 -4.02 -21.73 3.00
C THR A 112 -3.89 -21.16 4.42
N GLU A 113 -4.99 -21.15 5.17
CA GLU A 113 -5.08 -20.51 6.50
C GLU A 113 -4.09 -21.03 7.55
N LYS A 114 -3.30 -22.07 7.25
CA LYS A 114 -2.14 -22.50 8.06
C LYS A 114 -1.00 -21.46 8.08
N GLY A 115 -1.03 -20.44 7.23
CA GLY A 115 -0.08 -19.34 7.17
C GLY A 115 -0.58 -18.01 7.78
N LYS A 116 -1.54 -18.02 8.71
CA LYS A 116 -1.98 -16.81 9.46
C LYS A 116 -0.88 -16.23 10.39
N GLU A 117 0.33 -16.78 10.37
CA GLU A 117 1.56 -16.17 10.91
C GLU A 117 2.33 -15.31 9.88
N SER A 118 1.75 -15.01 8.72
CA SER A 118 2.42 -14.21 7.66
C SER A 118 2.39 -12.69 7.88
N LYS A 119 1.86 -12.21 9.02
CA LYS A 119 2.28 -10.89 9.52
C LYS A 119 3.56 -11.11 10.30
N ALA A 120 4.71 -11.05 9.61
CA ALA A 120 5.97 -11.08 10.35
C ALA A 120 5.94 -9.94 11.38
N ASN A 121 6.55 -10.20 12.54
CA ASN A 121 6.62 -9.22 13.60
C ASN A 121 7.12 -7.89 13.04
N SER A 122 6.48 -6.80 13.45
CA SER A 122 6.88 -5.44 13.06
C SER A 122 8.39 -5.29 13.27
N LEU A 123 9.10 -4.82 12.26
CA LEU A 123 10.53 -4.53 12.35
C LEU A 123 10.73 -3.54 13.50
N GLY A 124 11.33 -4.03 14.60
CA GLY A 124 11.70 -3.20 15.73
C GLY A 124 12.74 -2.16 15.29
N VAL A 125 12.66 -0.98 15.90
CA VAL A 125 13.66 0.10 15.74
C VAL A 125 15.06 -0.30 16.18
N ASP A 126 15.21 -1.45 16.82
CA ASP A 126 16.48 -1.98 17.33
C ASP A 126 17.43 -2.45 16.21
N ASN A 127 16.96 -2.50 14.95
CA ASN A 127 17.75 -2.88 13.77
C ASN A 127 18.20 -1.68 12.91
N ILE A 128 18.16 -0.46 13.44
CA ILE A 128 18.62 0.78 12.77
C ILE A 128 19.86 1.33 13.47
#